data_AF-A0A9Q0Q7C5-F1
#
_entry.id   AF-A0A9Q0Q7C5-F1
#
_cell.length_a   1.000
_cell.length_b   1.000
_cell.length_c   1.000
_cell.angle_alpha   90.00
_cell.angle_beta   90.00
_cell.angle_gamma   90.00
#
_symmetry.space_group_name_H-M   'P 1'
#
loop_
_entity.id
_entity.type
_entity.pdbx_description
1 polymer ?
#
loop_
_entity_poly.entity_id
_entity_poly.type
_entity_poly.pdbx_seq_one_letter_code
_entity_poly.pdbx_strand_id
1 'polypeptide(L)'
;MKHKDGKPVFHPDKKSRAVPMAIMFVVLCGFSFYLGGIYCTEKDKIGAKDVAKVVSSSKESSTAPLQIKPTAFPECSSDYQDYTPCTDPKRWKKYGNHRLTFMERHCPPVFERKQCLIPPPDGYKPPIKWPKSRDQCWYRNVPYDWINKQKSNQNWLRKEGDKFLFPGGGTMFPRGVGAYVDLMQDLIPEMKDGTIRTAIDTGCGVASWGGDLLDRGILTVSLAPRDNHEAQVQFALERGIPAILGIISTQRLPFPSNAFDMAHCSRCLIPWTEFGGIYLLEVHRILRPGGFWVLSGPPVNYENRWRGWNTTVEEQKSDYDKLQELLTSMCFKLYDKKDDIAVWQKASDNSCYSKKLASTDAYPPKCDDSLEPDSAWYTPLRPCVVVPSPKIKKSVMESIPKWPERLHVTPERISDIPGGSASVFKHDDSKWKIRAKALQEAATSTRV
;
A
#
# COMPACT_ATOMS: atom_id res chain seq x y z
N MET A 1 59.83 61.00 -21.63
CA MET A 1 60.03 60.94 -20.16
C MET A 1 59.24 59.74 -19.66
N LYS A 2 59.91 58.65 -19.21
CA LYS A 2 60.10 58.26 -17.79
C LYS A 2 58.74 58.00 -17.08
N HIS A 3 58.44 56.87 -16.44
CA HIS A 3 59.16 55.66 -16.04
C HIS A 3 58.15 54.52 -15.78
N LYS A 4 58.64 53.27 -15.89
CA LYS A 4 58.07 52.04 -15.32
C LYS A 4 58.03 52.11 -13.79
N ASP A 5 57.10 51.36 -13.15
CA ASP A 5 57.48 50.28 -12.22
C ASP A 5 56.27 49.41 -11.83
N GLY A 6 56.50 48.10 -11.83
CA GLY A 6 55.51 47.07 -11.54
C GLY A 6 55.47 46.64 -10.06
N LYS A 7 54.39 45.96 -9.68
CA LYS A 7 54.28 45.14 -8.46
C LYS A 7 53.73 43.75 -8.81
N PRO A 8 54.08 42.70 -8.05
CA PRO A 8 54.00 41.32 -8.50
C PRO A 8 52.65 40.66 -8.20
N VAL A 9 52.22 39.78 -9.10
CA VAL A 9 51.11 38.86 -8.90
C VAL A 9 51.57 37.71 -8.01
N PHE A 10 51.04 37.63 -6.79
CA PHE A 10 51.15 36.44 -5.95
C PHE A 10 50.10 35.41 -6.39
N HIS A 11 50.54 34.30 -6.98
CA HIS A 11 49.72 33.11 -7.10
C HIS A 11 49.79 32.33 -5.78
N PRO A 12 48.67 32.08 -5.08
CA PRO A 12 48.68 31.17 -3.94
C PRO A 12 48.78 29.73 -4.47
N ASP A 13 49.84 29.06 -4.04
CA ASP A 13 50.15 27.68 -4.38
C ASP A 13 49.02 26.74 -3.90
N LYS A 14 48.16 26.30 -4.82
CA LYS A 14 47.03 25.39 -4.55
C LYS A 14 47.46 24.00 -4.05
N LYS A 15 48.76 23.67 -4.10
CA LYS A 15 49.28 22.36 -3.69
C LYS A 15 49.52 22.21 -2.18
N SER A 16 49.61 23.30 -1.40
CA SER A 16 49.97 23.21 0.03
C SER A 16 48.77 22.87 0.95
N ARG A 17 47.54 23.23 0.56
CA ARG A 17 46.32 23.01 1.39
C ARG A 17 45.62 21.67 1.17
N ALA A 18 45.92 20.97 0.09
CA ALA A 18 45.29 19.68 -0.24
C ALA A 18 45.85 18.53 0.61
N VAL A 19 47.16 18.55 0.91
CA VAL A 19 47.83 17.50 1.67
C VAL A 19 47.36 17.45 3.14
N PRO A 20 47.24 18.58 3.88
CA PRO A 20 46.70 18.57 5.24
C PRO A 20 45.24 18.12 5.30
N MET A 21 44.40 18.52 4.32
CA MET A 21 43.00 18.10 4.28
C MET A 21 42.85 16.61 3.95
N ALA A 22 43.65 16.06 3.05
CA ALA A 22 43.65 14.64 2.74
C ALA A 22 44.09 13.80 3.96
N ILE A 23 45.13 14.23 4.68
CA ILE A 23 45.59 13.57 5.90
C ILE A 23 44.51 13.62 6.99
N MET A 24 43.86 14.77 7.19
CA MET A 24 42.74 14.89 8.13
C MET A 24 41.56 13.97 7.77
N PHE A 25 41.25 13.82 6.47
CA PHE A 25 40.19 12.93 6.00
C PHE A 25 40.54 11.46 6.25
N VAL A 26 41.78 11.05 5.98
CA VAL A 26 42.25 9.68 6.24
C VAL A 26 42.26 9.38 7.74
N VAL A 27 42.68 10.32 8.58
CA VAL A 27 42.65 10.16 10.05
C VAL A 27 41.21 10.06 10.55
N LEU A 28 40.28 10.90 10.08
CA LEU A 28 38.87 10.84 10.44
C LEU A 28 38.20 9.53 9.99
N CYS A 29 38.51 9.04 8.78
CA CYS A 29 38.03 7.76 8.29
C CYS A 29 38.62 6.58 9.10
N GLY A 30 39.92 6.62 9.43
CA GLY A 30 40.57 5.61 10.26
C GLY A 30 40.01 5.57 11.69
N PHE A 31 39.75 6.74 12.29
CA PHE A 31 39.13 6.83 13.62
C PHE A 31 37.68 6.33 13.61
N SER A 32 36.93 6.64 12.55
CA SER A 32 35.55 6.15 12.36
C SER A 32 35.50 4.63 12.16
N PHE A 33 36.46 4.07 11.43
CA PHE A 33 36.58 2.62 11.23
C PHE A 33 36.98 1.90 12.53
N TYR A 34 37.90 2.47 13.31
CA TYR A 34 38.31 1.93 14.60
C TYR A 34 37.17 1.96 15.64
N LEU A 35 36.44 3.08 15.73
CA LEU A 35 35.25 3.17 16.59
C LEU A 35 34.11 2.25 16.11
N GLY A 36 33.92 2.11 14.80
CA GLY A 36 32.96 1.16 14.21
C GLY A 36 33.30 -0.31 14.50
N GLY A 37 34.59 -0.66 14.51
CA GLY A 37 35.08 -1.98 14.90
C GLY A 37 34.82 -2.28 16.38
N ILE A 38 35.12 -1.35 17.29
CA ILE A 38 34.86 -1.53 18.73
C ILE A 38 33.35 -1.66 19.01
N TYR A 39 32.50 -0.86 18.36
CA TYR A 39 31.04 -0.95 18.53
C TYR A 39 30.40 -2.21 17.92
N CYS A 40 30.98 -2.77 16.86
CA CYS A 40 30.51 -4.04 16.30
C CYS A 40 30.96 -5.23 17.15
N THR A 41 32.12 -5.15 17.82
CA THR A 41 32.64 -6.27 18.62
C THR A 41 31.91 -6.42 19.97
N GLU A 42 31.28 -5.35 20.47
CA GLU A 42 30.51 -5.36 21.73
C GLU A 42 29.08 -5.90 21.55
N LYS A 43 28.53 -5.88 20.33
CA LYS A 43 27.21 -6.46 20.01
C LYS A 43 27.21 -7.98 19.88
N ASP A 44 28.36 -8.59 19.58
CA ASP A 44 28.47 -10.05 19.42
C ASP A 44 28.73 -10.80 20.74
N LYS A 45 28.79 -10.11 21.89
CA LYS A 45 28.96 -10.74 23.22
C LYS A 45 27.70 -10.82 24.08
N ILE A 46 26.55 -10.34 23.60
CA ILE A 46 25.26 -10.44 24.31
C ILE A 46 24.24 -11.13 23.39
N GLY A 47 24.39 -12.45 23.21
CA GLY A 47 23.46 -13.24 22.39
C GLY A 47 23.96 -14.62 21.97
N ALA A 48 24.83 -15.27 22.76
CA ALA A 48 25.37 -16.59 22.45
C ALA A 48 25.41 -17.51 23.68
N LYS A 49 24.36 -17.47 24.51
CA LYS A 49 24.07 -18.50 25.50
C LYS A 49 22.58 -18.83 25.44
N ASP A 50 22.27 -19.81 24.60
CA ASP A 50 21.16 -20.78 24.69
C ASP A 50 20.71 -21.26 23.31
N VAL A 51 21.63 -21.80 22.51
CA VAL A 51 21.27 -22.70 21.40
C VAL A 51 22.27 -23.85 21.36
N ALA A 52 22.10 -24.80 22.29
CA ALA A 52 22.65 -26.14 22.16
C ALA A 52 21.93 -27.12 23.10
N LYS A 53 20.79 -27.64 22.66
CA LYS A 53 20.47 -29.05 22.93
C LYS A 53 19.59 -29.61 21.82
N VAL A 54 20.25 -30.32 20.91
CA VAL A 54 19.64 -31.32 20.04
C VAL A 54 18.93 -32.33 20.95
N VAL A 55 17.60 -32.34 20.95
CA VAL A 55 16.82 -33.37 21.61
C VAL A 55 16.51 -34.44 20.57
N SER A 56 17.13 -35.59 20.77
CA SER A 56 16.87 -36.85 20.11
C SER A 56 15.38 -37.22 20.21
N SER A 57 14.84 -37.70 19.08
CA SER A 57 13.53 -38.33 18.96
C SER A 57 13.26 -39.33 20.09
N SER A 58 12.20 -39.08 20.86
CA SER A 58 11.55 -40.09 21.68
C SER A 58 10.02 -39.99 21.54
N LYS A 59 9.43 -41.19 21.55
CA LYS A 59 8.04 -41.57 21.26
C LYS A 59 6.95 -40.69 21.89
N GLU A 60 5.81 -40.68 21.19
CA GLU A 60 4.45 -40.30 21.63
C GLU A 60 4.33 -39.81 23.07
N SER A 61 4.16 -38.49 23.22
CA SER A 61 3.74 -37.85 24.45
C SER A 61 2.36 -37.23 24.23
N SER A 62 1.40 -37.68 25.04
CA SER A 62 0.05 -37.15 25.15
C SER A 62 0.10 -35.63 25.37
N THR A 63 -0.59 -34.89 24.51
CA THR A 63 -0.67 -33.43 24.58
C THR A 63 -1.52 -33.05 25.79
N ALA A 64 -0.86 -32.78 26.92
CA ALA A 64 -1.49 -32.06 28.03
C ALA A 64 -1.95 -30.67 27.51
N PRO A 65 -3.16 -30.20 27.88
CA PRO A 65 -3.63 -28.89 27.44
C PRO A 65 -2.65 -27.80 27.89
N LEU A 66 -2.21 -26.98 26.93
CA LEU A 66 -1.37 -25.80 27.17
C LEU A 66 -2.05 -24.90 28.21
N GLN A 67 -1.58 -24.99 29.45
CA GLN A 67 -2.00 -24.11 30.54
C GLN A 67 -1.38 -22.73 30.31
N ILE A 68 -2.01 -21.92 29.46
CA ILE A 68 -1.61 -20.52 29.22
C ILE A 68 -2.05 -19.72 30.45
N LYS A 69 -1.09 -19.33 31.31
CA LYS A 69 -1.37 -18.39 32.39
C LYS A 69 -1.76 -17.04 31.78
N PRO A 70 -2.94 -16.48 32.09
CA PRO A 70 -3.35 -15.19 31.55
C PRO A 70 -2.43 -14.08 32.05
N THR A 71 -1.80 -13.35 31.14
CA THR A 71 -1.07 -12.12 31.46
C THR A 71 -2.07 -10.98 31.58
N ALA A 72 -2.16 -10.36 32.76
CA ALA A 72 -2.97 -9.18 32.98
C ALA A 72 -2.23 -7.93 32.48
N PHE A 73 -2.86 -7.16 31.59
CA PHE A 73 -2.35 -5.87 31.13
C PHE A 73 -3.17 -4.75 31.77
N PRO A 74 -2.54 -3.67 32.25
CA PRO A 74 -3.26 -2.51 32.76
C PRO A 74 -4.00 -1.79 31.63
N GLU A 75 -4.99 -0.99 31.98
CA GLU A 75 -5.71 -0.13 31.02
C GLU A 75 -4.89 1.12 30.69
N CYS A 76 -4.91 1.55 29.42
CA CYS A 76 -4.32 2.82 28.99
C CYS A 76 -5.28 3.99 29.30
N SER A 77 -4.77 5.23 29.30
CA SER A 77 -5.65 6.42 29.26
C SER A 77 -6.57 6.38 28.04
N SER A 78 -7.79 6.91 28.17
CA SER A 78 -8.73 7.09 27.05
C SER A 78 -8.16 7.98 25.93
N ASP A 79 -7.16 8.82 26.22
CA ASP A 79 -6.43 9.62 25.22
C ASP A 79 -5.72 8.77 24.16
N TYR A 80 -5.60 7.45 24.37
CA TYR A 80 -5.00 6.51 23.44
C TYR A 80 -6.00 5.88 22.47
N GLN A 81 -7.30 6.21 22.52
CA GLN A 81 -8.33 5.61 21.64
C GLN A 81 -7.97 5.69 20.15
N ASP A 82 -7.38 6.80 19.71
CA ASP A 82 -6.96 7.01 18.32
C ASP A 82 -5.46 6.85 18.11
N TYR A 83 -4.77 6.26 19.08
CA TYR A 83 -3.33 6.12 19.05
C TYR A 83 -2.89 5.13 17.97
N THR A 84 -2.31 5.66 16.90
CA THR A 84 -1.66 4.85 15.86
C THR A 84 -0.14 4.98 16.00
N PRO A 85 0.55 4.10 16.76
CA PRO A 85 1.93 4.29 17.19
C PRO A 85 2.91 4.56 16.05
N CYS A 86 2.70 3.90 14.91
CA CYS A 86 3.60 4.03 13.77
C CYS A 86 3.20 5.13 12.77
N THR A 87 2.07 5.79 12.94
CA THR A 87 1.61 6.91 12.10
C THR A 87 1.23 8.09 12.99
N ASP A 88 1.96 8.25 14.10
CA ASP A 88 1.71 9.26 15.12
C ASP A 88 2.17 10.65 14.64
N PRO A 89 1.26 11.65 14.53
CA PRO A 89 1.61 13.00 14.12
C PRO A 89 2.68 13.67 14.97
N LYS A 90 2.81 13.29 16.26
CA LYS A 90 3.87 13.81 17.15
C LYS A 90 5.26 13.36 16.70
N ARG A 91 5.37 12.20 16.03
CA ARG A 91 6.64 11.68 15.49
C ARG A 91 6.99 12.28 14.13
N TRP A 92 6.00 12.66 13.32
CA TRP A 92 6.21 13.20 11.97
C TRP A 92 7.20 14.36 11.93
N LYS A 93 7.19 15.23 12.95
CA LYS A 93 8.13 16.36 13.09
C LYS A 93 9.62 15.97 13.08
N LYS A 94 9.95 14.70 13.30
CA LYS A 94 11.33 14.18 13.30
C LYS A 94 11.81 13.74 11.91
N TYR A 95 10.94 13.74 10.92
CA TYR A 95 11.21 13.19 9.58
C TYR A 95 11.09 14.27 8.50
N GLY A 96 11.68 13.99 7.33
CA GLY A 96 11.74 14.93 6.22
C GLY A 96 10.41 15.11 5.48
N ASN A 97 10.31 16.20 4.71
CA ASN A 97 9.17 16.47 3.83
C ASN A 97 9.33 15.85 2.43
N HIS A 98 10.53 15.41 2.08
CA HIS A 98 10.80 14.82 0.77
C HIS A 98 9.86 13.64 0.53
N ARG A 99 9.10 13.70 -0.58
CA ARG A 99 8.11 12.68 -0.97
C ARG A 99 7.14 12.29 0.15
N LEU A 100 6.88 13.21 1.09
CA LEU A 100 6.00 12.98 2.24
C LEU A 100 6.48 11.86 3.18
N THR A 101 7.80 11.65 3.28
CA THR A 101 8.42 10.64 4.16
C THR A 101 7.96 10.73 5.61
N PHE A 102 7.64 11.93 6.11
CA PHE A 102 7.07 12.08 7.46
C PHE A 102 5.75 11.34 7.67
N MET A 103 4.94 11.13 6.63
CA MET A 103 3.67 10.37 6.72
C MET A 103 3.85 8.85 6.60
N GLU A 104 5.07 8.36 6.38
CA GLU A 104 5.36 6.93 6.40
C GLU A 104 5.24 6.31 7.80
N ARG A 105 5.36 4.98 7.84
CA ARG A 105 5.33 4.20 9.06
C ARG A 105 6.62 4.39 9.87
N HIS A 106 6.51 5.11 10.98
CA HIS A 106 7.58 5.40 11.95
C HIS A 106 7.25 4.85 13.34
N CYS A 107 7.53 3.57 13.55
CA CYS A 107 7.16 2.89 14.79
C CYS A 107 8.06 3.27 15.99
N PRO A 108 7.50 3.34 17.21
CA PRO A 108 8.29 3.48 18.43
C PRO A 108 9.29 2.32 18.61
N PRO A 109 10.51 2.62 19.09
CA PRO A 109 11.42 1.59 19.60
C PRO A 109 10.79 0.87 20.80
N VAL A 110 11.31 -0.30 21.13
CA VAL A 110 10.70 -1.21 22.13
C VAL A 110 10.45 -0.52 23.47
N PHE A 111 11.37 0.32 23.94
CA PHE A 111 11.27 1.03 25.22
C PHE A 111 10.21 2.15 25.26
N GLU A 112 9.73 2.62 24.10
CA GLU A 112 8.64 3.60 24.00
C GLU A 112 7.27 2.94 23.80
N ARG A 113 7.23 1.61 23.58
CA ARG A 113 5.98 0.87 23.36
C ARG A 113 5.21 0.73 24.67
N LYS A 114 3.94 1.11 24.64
CA LYS A 114 3.02 0.92 25.77
C LYS A 114 2.56 -0.54 25.81
N GLN A 115 2.54 -1.12 27.02
CA GLN A 115 2.02 -2.46 27.29
C GLN A 115 0.75 -2.33 28.14
N CYS A 116 -0.31 -1.79 27.54
CA CYS A 116 -1.61 -1.62 28.18
C CYS A 116 -2.73 -1.87 27.17
N LEU A 117 -3.93 -2.16 27.66
CA LEU A 117 -5.13 -2.31 26.85
C LEU A 117 -5.79 -0.94 26.66
N ILE A 118 -6.00 -0.52 25.42
CA ILE A 118 -6.69 0.73 25.12
C ILE A 118 -8.19 0.49 25.31
N PRO A 119 -8.88 1.25 26.18
CA PRO A 119 -10.31 1.07 26.36
C PRO A 119 -11.08 1.54 25.12
N PRO A 120 -12.22 0.92 24.81
CA PRO A 120 -13.08 1.41 23.74
C PRO A 120 -13.66 2.80 24.09
N PRO A 121 -14.10 3.59 23.10
CA PRO A 121 -14.83 4.83 23.34
C PRO A 121 -16.06 4.64 24.22
N ASP A 122 -16.40 5.68 25.00
CA ASP A 122 -17.60 5.65 25.84
C ASP A 122 -18.87 5.47 25.02
N GLY A 123 -19.59 4.39 25.30
CA GLY A 123 -20.80 4.00 24.56
C GLY A 123 -20.53 3.27 23.25
N TYR A 124 -19.30 2.77 23.03
CA TYR A 124 -18.97 1.87 21.93
C TYR A 124 -19.95 0.70 21.86
N LYS A 125 -20.33 0.33 20.64
CA LYS A 125 -21.22 -0.79 20.35
C LYS A 125 -20.53 -1.78 19.42
N PRO A 126 -20.83 -3.08 19.51
CA PRO A 126 -20.41 -4.03 18.49
C PRO A 126 -20.76 -3.53 17.08
N PRO A 127 -19.84 -3.61 16.10
CA PRO A 127 -20.09 -3.13 14.75
C PRO A 127 -21.36 -3.70 14.13
N ILE A 128 -22.03 -2.89 13.31
CA ILE A 128 -23.18 -3.35 12.52
C ILE A 128 -22.68 -4.49 11.62
N LYS A 129 -23.51 -5.54 11.42
CA LYS A 129 -23.14 -6.67 10.56
C LYS A 129 -23.33 -6.32 9.07
N TRP A 130 -22.46 -6.86 8.22
CA TRP A 130 -22.62 -6.84 6.77
C TRP A 130 -23.95 -7.52 6.37
N PRO A 131 -24.67 -7.05 5.33
CA PRO A 131 -24.36 -5.93 4.41
C PRO A 131 -24.82 -4.56 4.92
N LYS A 132 -25.61 -4.50 6.01
CA LYS A 132 -26.11 -3.23 6.54
C LYS A 132 -24.99 -2.28 6.94
N SER A 133 -23.87 -2.81 7.41
CA SER A 133 -22.69 -2.03 7.78
C SER A 133 -22.04 -1.31 6.60
N ARG A 134 -22.31 -1.72 5.35
CA ARG A 134 -21.87 -1.00 4.17
C ARG A 134 -22.33 0.46 4.22
N ASP A 135 -23.57 0.74 4.58
CA ASP A 135 -24.11 2.10 4.47
C ASP A 135 -24.21 2.82 5.81
N GLN A 136 -23.86 2.16 6.93
CA GLN A 136 -23.99 2.75 8.26
C GLN A 136 -23.02 2.18 9.29
N CYS A 137 -22.58 3.02 10.23
CA CYS A 137 -21.87 2.62 11.43
C CYS A 137 -22.38 3.38 12.66
N TRP A 138 -22.02 2.93 13.86
CA TRP A 138 -22.41 3.63 15.09
C TRP A 138 -21.63 4.93 15.25
N TYR A 139 -22.32 6.01 15.62
CA TYR A 139 -21.68 7.29 15.90
C TYR A 139 -20.68 7.18 17.06
N ARG A 140 -21.05 6.46 18.13
CA ARG A 140 -20.22 6.31 19.33
C ARG A 140 -18.93 5.53 19.10
N ASN A 141 -18.83 4.77 18.02
CA ASN A 141 -17.59 4.07 17.69
C ASN A 141 -16.54 5.01 17.08
N VAL A 142 -16.96 6.17 16.56
CA VAL A 142 -16.10 7.18 15.93
C VAL A 142 -16.63 8.59 16.28
N PRO A 143 -16.57 9.02 17.56
CA PRO A 143 -17.37 10.14 18.09
C PRO A 143 -16.84 11.54 17.72
N TYR A 144 -16.62 11.81 16.43
CA TYR A 144 -16.09 13.08 15.94
C TYR A 144 -17.17 13.97 15.33
N ASP A 145 -17.71 14.90 16.13
CA ASP A 145 -18.79 15.80 15.71
C ASP A 145 -18.39 16.79 14.60
N TRP A 146 -17.11 17.13 14.52
CA TRP A 146 -16.61 18.13 13.59
C TRP A 146 -16.57 17.63 12.13
N ILE A 147 -16.52 16.30 11.93
CA ILE A 147 -16.49 15.68 10.59
C ILE A 147 -17.79 15.97 9.82
N ASN A 148 -18.93 16.01 10.52
CA ASN A 148 -20.20 16.41 9.93
C ASN A 148 -20.22 17.89 9.47
N LYS A 149 -19.43 18.76 10.12
CA LYS A 149 -19.46 20.21 9.85
C LYS A 149 -18.55 20.61 8.69
N GLN A 150 -17.39 19.99 8.52
CA GLN A 150 -16.40 20.42 7.52
C GLN A 150 -16.71 20.02 6.08
N LYS A 151 -17.54 18.98 5.85
CA LYS A 151 -17.79 18.43 4.50
C LYS A 151 -19.26 18.10 4.24
N SER A 152 -20.19 18.77 4.92
CA SER A 152 -21.64 18.55 4.82
C SER A 152 -22.17 18.70 3.39
N ASN A 153 -21.56 19.57 2.58
CA ASN A 153 -21.93 19.82 1.19
C ASN A 153 -21.61 18.66 0.23
N GLN A 154 -20.77 17.70 0.61
CA GLN A 154 -20.33 16.61 -0.26
C GLN A 154 -21.16 15.33 -0.13
N ASN A 155 -22.15 15.29 0.77
CA ASN A 155 -23.06 14.15 0.95
C ASN A 155 -22.35 12.79 1.01
N TRP A 156 -21.18 12.68 1.63
CA TRP A 156 -20.46 11.40 1.80
C TRP A 156 -20.70 10.77 3.18
N LEU A 157 -21.09 11.59 4.17
CA LEU A 157 -21.40 11.20 5.54
C LEU A 157 -22.59 12.02 6.05
N ARG A 158 -23.53 11.39 6.74
CA ARG A 158 -24.63 12.05 7.46
C ARG A 158 -24.78 11.42 8.83
N LYS A 159 -25.03 12.22 9.87
CA LYS A 159 -25.38 11.70 11.20
C LYS A 159 -26.89 11.72 11.36
N GLU A 160 -27.47 10.57 11.67
CA GLU A 160 -28.89 10.40 11.96
C GLU A 160 -29.04 9.62 13.27
N GLY A 161 -29.52 10.29 14.32
CA GLY A 161 -29.61 9.70 15.65
C GLY A 161 -28.26 9.22 16.17
N ASP A 162 -28.16 7.93 16.47
CA ASP A 162 -26.95 7.26 16.98
C ASP A 162 -26.08 6.62 15.90
N LYS A 163 -26.34 6.93 14.62
CA LYS A 163 -25.62 6.36 13.48
C LYS A 163 -25.03 7.42 12.58
N PHE A 164 -23.95 7.02 11.93
CA PHE A 164 -23.47 7.63 10.69
C PHE A 164 -24.00 6.84 9.50
N LEU A 165 -24.45 7.54 8.48
CA LEU A 165 -24.89 7.02 7.18
C LEU A 165 -23.91 7.45 6.09
N PHE A 166 -23.65 6.53 5.17
CA PHE A 166 -22.69 6.68 4.07
C PHE A 166 -23.43 6.54 2.74
N PRO A 167 -24.11 7.59 2.27
CA PRO A 167 -24.89 7.54 1.02
C PRO A 167 -24.02 7.37 -0.26
N GLY A 168 -22.71 7.20 -0.11
CA GLY A 168 -21.79 6.94 -1.22
C GLY A 168 -21.50 8.16 -2.10
N GLY A 169 -21.88 9.35 -1.67
CA GLY A 169 -21.58 10.61 -2.37
C GLY A 169 -20.13 11.06 -2.22
N GLY A 170 -19.83 12.21 -2.82
CA GLY A 170 -18.51 12.85 -2.80
C GLY A 170 -18.24 13.58 -4.11
N THR A 171 -17.14 14.31 -4.19
CA THR A 171 -16.82 15.10 -5.40
C THR A 171 -16.66 14.23 -6.66
N MET A 172 -16.30 12.96 -6.49
CA MET A 172 -16.18 11.97 -7.58
C MET A 172 -17.39 11.07 -7.75
N PHE A 173 -18.33 11.10 -6.81
CA PHE A 173 -19.51 10.25 -6.82
C PHE A 173 -20.78 11.11 -6.76
N PRO A 174 -21.00 12.06 -7.71
CA PRO A 174 -22.14 12.96 -7.66
C PRO A 174 -23.49 12.22 -7.77
N ARG A 175 -23.50 11.03 -8.38
CA ARG A 175 -24.65 10.12 -8.48
C ARG A 175 -24.55 8.92 -7.51
N GLY A 176 -23.65 8.97 -6.54
CA GLY A 176 -23.32 7.86 -5.65
C GLY A 176 -22.29 6.90 -6.24
N VAL A 177 -21.65 6.13 -5.36
CA VAL A 177 -20.58 5.19 -5.72
C VAL A 177 -21.07 4.04 -6.61
N GLY A 178 -22.30 3.56 -6.42
CA GLY A 178 -22.86 2.48 -7.24
C GLY A 178 -22.89 2.84 -8.73
N ALA A 179 -23.38 4.04 -9.08
CA ALA A 179 -23.43 4.51 -10.47
C ALA A 179 -22.02 4.69 -11.08
N TYR A 180 -21.03 4.99 -10.26
CA TYR A 180 -19.62 5.06 -10.69
C TYR A 180 -19.06 3.67 -10.98
N VAL A 181 -19.32 2.70 -10.10
CA VAL A 181 -18.88 1.32 -10.29
C VAL A 181 -19.61 0.65 -11.46
N ASP A 182 -20.89 0.96 -11.69
CA ASP A 182 -21.62 0.50 -12.88
C ASP A 182 -20.95 0.98 -14.17
N LEU A 183 -20.54 2.26 -14.23
CA LEU A 183 -19.78 2.80 -15.35
C LEU A 183 -18.42 2.10 -15.51
N MET A 184 -17.72 1.82 -14.41
CA MET A 184 -16.47 1.04 -14.46
C MET A 184 -16.69 -0.37 -15.00
N GLN A 185 -17.78 -1.03 -14.62
CA GLN A 185 -18.13 -2.37 -15.10
C GLN A 185 -18.49 -2.39 -16.59
N ASP A 186 -18.95 -1.26 -17.15
CA ASP A 186 -19.15 -1.11 -18.59
C ASP A 186 -17.82 -0.93 -19.33
N LEU A 187 -16.86 -0.22 -18.71
CA LEU A 187 -15.50 -0.05 -19.24
C LEU A 187 -14.60 -1.28 -19.05
N ILE A 188 -14.89 -2.11 -18.05
CA ILE A 188 -14.08 -3.28 -17.66
C ILE A 188 -15.01 -4.48 -17.44
N PRO A 189 -15.43 -5.17 -18.51
CA PRO A 189 -16.33 -6.32 -18.42
C PRO A 189 -15.82 -7.44 -17.49
N GLU A 190 -14.51 -7.57 -17.31
CA GLU A 190 -13.83 -8.52 -16.42
C GLU A 190 -14.16 -8.32 -14.93
N MET A 191 -14.80 -7.20 -14.57
CA MET A 191 -15.38 -6.99 -13.24
C MET A 191 -16.67 -7.79 -13.00
N LYS A 192 -17.30 -8.34 -14.05
CA LYS A 192 -18.59 -9.05 -13.96
C LYS A 192 -18.45 -10.57 -13.91
N ASP A 193 -17.31 -11.11 -14.34
CA ASP A 193 -17.15 -12.55 -14.60
C ASP A 193 -16.21 -13.28 -13.64
N GLY A 194 -15.72 -12.59 -12.60
CA GLY A 194 -14.80 -13.16 -11.60
C GLY A 194 -13.33 -13.16 -12.02
N THR A 195 -12.97 -12.57 -13.16
CA THR A 195 -11.57 -12.37 -13.58
C THR A 195 -10.85 -11.42 -12.61
N ILE A 196 -11.48 -10.30 -12.27
CA ILE A 196 -11.01 -9.40 -11.22
C ILE A 196 -11.57 -9.89 -9.88
N ARG A 197 -10.67 -10.22 -8.95
CA ARG A 197 -11.03 -10.64 -7.59
C ARG A 197 -10.41 -9.76 -6.52
N THR A 198 -9.17 -9.28 -6.73
CA THR A 198 -8.49 -8.43 -5.75
C THR A 198 -8.18 -7.05 -6.32
N ALA A 199 -8.47 -6.01 -5.54
CA ALA A 199 -8.20 -4.63 -5.91
C ALA A 199 -7.50 -3.85 -4.79
N ILE A 200 -6.76 -2.81 -5.16
CA ILE A 200 -6.22 -1.80 -4.23
C ILE A 200 -6.74 -0.42 -4.60
N ASP A 201 -7.21 0.33 -3.61
CA ASP A 201 -7.73 1.70 -3.78
C ASP A 201 -6.81 2.68 -3.06
N THR A 202 -6.16 3.59 -3.79
CA THR A 202 -5.26 4.58 -3.20
C THR A 202 -6.00 5.92 -3.06
N GLY A 203 -5.96 6.51 -1.86
CA GLY A 203 -6.72 7.73 -1.54
C GLY A 203 -8.21 7.48 -1.30
N CYS A 204 -8.56 6.32 -0.73
CA CYS A 204 -9.91 5.77 -0.67
C CYS A 204 -10.95 6.55 0.15
N GLY A 205 -10.55 7.58 0.90
CA GLY A 205 -11.46 8.26 1.84
C GLY A 205 -12.03 7.26 2.87
N VAL A 206 -13.36 7.18 2.95
CA VAL A 206 -14.10 6.20 3.78
C VAL A 206 -14.35 4.86 3.09
N ALA A 207 -13.57 4.52 2.05
CA ALA A 207 -13.60 3.24 1.34
C ALA A 207 -14.97 2.89 0.72
N SER A 208 -15.77 3.90 0.29
CA SER A 208 -17.07 3.65 -0.35
C SER A 208 -16.95 2.81 -1.62
N TRP A 209 -15.89 3.01 -2.42
CA TRP A 209 -15.62 2.21 -3.60
C TRP A 209 -15.31 0.75 -3.24
N GLY A 210 -14.41 0.53 -2.28
CA GLY A 210 -14.12 -0.81 -1.77
C GLY A 210 -15.34 -1.51 -1.16
N GLY A 211 -16.21 -0.77 -0.48
CA GLY A 211 -17.48 -1.27 0.06
C GLY A 211 -18.47 -1.72 -1.02
N ASP A 212 -18.64 -0.94 -2.09
CA ASP A 212 -19.50 -1.31 -3.23
C ASP A 212 -18.95 -2.55 -3.96
N LEU A 213 -17.63 -2.63 -4.12
CA LEU A 213 -16.96 -3.77 -4.76
C LEU A 213 -17.10 -5.08 -3.99
N LEU A 214 -17.23 -5.06 -2.65
CA LEU A 214 -17.44 -6.27 -1.85
C LEU A 214 -18.76 -6.96 -2.23
N ASP A 215 -19.83 -6.21 -2.48
CA ASP A 215 -21.12 -6.76 -2.92
C ASP A 215 -21.04 -7.34 -4.35
N ARG A 216 -20.05 -6.89 -5.14
CA ARG A 216 -19.77 -7.38 -6.49
C ARG A 216 -18.74 -8.51 -6.52
N GLY A 217 -18.36 -9.04 -5.35
CA GLY A 217 -17.41 -10.15 -5.25
C GLY A 217 -15.95 -9.77 -5.43
N ILE A 218 -15.60 -8.47 -5.39
CA ILE A 218 -14.23 -7.97 -5.54
C ILE A 218 -13.71 -7.51 -4.16
N LEU A 219 -12.67 -8.18 -3.66
CA LEU A 219 -12.04 -7.86 -2.39
C LEU A 219 -11.07 -6.70 -2.59
N THR A 220 -11.42 -5.56 -2.03
CA THR A 220 -10.63 -4.34 -2.15
C THR A 220 -9.92 -4.03 -0.85
N VAL A 221 -8.63 -3.70 -0.93
CA VAL A 221 -7.89 -3.11 0.18
C VAL A 221 -7.75 -1.61 -0.06
N SER A 222 -8.29 -0.83 0.87
CA SER A 222 -8.35 0.62 0.77
C SER A 222 -7.17 1.25 1.52
N LEU A 223 -6.37 2.06 0.84
CA LEU A 223 -5.16 2.69 1.38
C LEU A 223 -5.36 4.21 1.47
N ALA A 224 -5.22 4.75 2.68
CA ALA A 224 -5.22 6.19 2.91
C ALA A 224 -4.19 6.59 3.98
N PRO A 225 -3.60 7.78 3.89
CA PRO A 225 -2.78 8.30 4.98
C PRO A 225 -3.64 8.50 6.23
N ARG A 226 -2.99 8.64 7.40
CA ARG A 226 -3.70 9.18 8.57
C ARG A 226 -4.09 10.60 8.22
N ASP A 227 -5.37 10.86 8.10
CA ASP A 227 -5.89 12.17 7.81
C ASP A 227 -5.91 13.03 9.08
N ASN A 228 -5.99 14.35 8.89
CA ASN A 228 -6.25 15.28 9.99
C ASN A 228 -7.63 15.02 10.63
N HIS A 229 -8.45 14.17 10.00
CA HIS A 229 -9.75 13.74 10.49
C HIS A 229 -9.75 12.48 11.33
N GLU A 230 -8.60 11.85 11.52
CA GLU A 230 -8.29 10.72 12.40
C GLU A 230 -9.16 9.46 12.20
N ALA A 231 -10.09 9.47 11.24
CA ALA A 231 -11.23 8.57 11.24
C ALA A 231 -11.55 7.93 9.89
N GLN A 232 -10.94 8.34 8.77
CA GLN A 232 -11.33 7.81 7.44
C GLN A 232 -11.18 6.28 7.35
N VAL A 233 -10.01 5.76 7.72
CA VAL A 233 -9.76 4.31 7.79
C VAL A 233 -10.61 3.67 8.90
N GLN A 234 -10.78 4.34 10.04
CA GLN A 234 -11.62 3.82 11.13
C GLN A 234 -13.08 3.62 10.67
N PHE A 235 -13.66 4.56 9.95
CA PHE A 235 -15.00 4.43 9.39
C PHE A 235 -15.12 3.23 8.45
N ALA A 236 -14.11 2.99 7.61
CA ALA A 236 -14.10 1.80 6.75
C ALA A 236 -14.08 0.51 7.59
N LEU A 237 -13.23 0.45 8.62
CA LEU A 237 -13.11 -0.71 9.51
C LEU A 237 -14.39 -0.97 10.32
N GLU A 238 -15.03 0.08 10.86
CA GLU A 238 -16.33 -0.02 11.57
C GLU A 238 -17.48 -0.48 10.68
N ARG A 239 -17.32 -0.35 9.36
CA ARG A 239 -18.27 -0.84 8.34
C ARG A 239 -17.93 -2.25 7.84
N GLY A 240 -16.79 -2.82 8.28
CA GLY A 240 -16.30 -4.13 7.84
C GLY A 240 -15.59 -4.11 6.47
N ILE A 241 -15.17 -2.93 6.00
CA ILE A 241 -14.50 -2.74 4.72
C ILE A 241 -12.98 -2.79 4.95
N PRO A 242 -12.20 -3.62 4.22
CA PRO A 242 -10.76 -3.70 4.39
C PRO A 242 -10.08 -2.37 4.05
N ALA A 243 -9.42 -1.79 5.04
CA ALA A 243 -8.68 -0.54 4.89
C ALA A 243 -7.42 -0.55 5.76
N ILE A 244 -6.38 0.14 5.30
CA ILE A 244 -5.10 0.28 6.01
C ILE A 244 -4.61 1.73 5.95
N LEU A 245 -3.92 2.13 7.00
CA LEU A 245 -3.16 3.38 7.00
C LEU A 245 -1.88 3.20 6.19
N GLY A 246 -1.65 4.06 5.21
CA GLY A 246 -0.41 4.11 4.47
C GLY A 246 -0.42 5.09 3.30
N ILE A 247 0.76 5.31 2.74
CA ILE A 247 1.01 6.24 1.65
C ILE A 247 2.06 5.63 0.71
N ILE A 248 1.97 5.94 -0.59
CA ILE A 248 3.08 5.67 -1.51
C ILE A 248 4.06 6.83 -1.40
N SER A 249 5.18 6.62 -0.70
CA SER A 249 6.19 7.64 -0.43
C SER A 249 7.55 7.19 -0.94
N THR A 250 8.46 6.72 -0.10
CA THR A 250 9.80 6.23 -0.43
C THR A 250 9.96 4.73 -0.26
N GLN A 251 9.07 4.08 0.47
CA GLN A 251 9.05 2.63 0.67
C GLN A 251 7.97 1.95 -0.17
N ARG A 252 8.21 0.68 -0.53
CA ARG A 252 7.22 -0.19 -1.18
C ARG A 252 5.98 -0.32 -0.31
N LEU A 253 4.83 -0.47 -0.96
CA LEU A 253 3.61 -0.89 -0.30
C LEU A 253 3.81 -2.29 0.29
N PRO A 254 3.15 -2.62 1.42
CA PRO A 254 3.34 -3.88 2.15
C PRO A 254 2.68 -5.08 1.46
N PHE A 255 2.76 -5.14 0.14
CA PHE A 255 2.21 -6.20 -0.70
C PHE A 255 3.31 -6.82 -1.56
N PRO A 256 3.28 -8.15 -1.77
CA PRO A 256 4.17 -8.79 -2.72
C PRO A 256 3.89 -8.29 -4.15
N SER A 257 4.78 -8.61 -5.08
CA SER A 257 4.53 -8.32 -6.49
C SER A 257 3.29 -9.08 -6.98
N ASN A 258 2.61 -8.61 -8.02
CA ASN A 258 1.48 -9.33 -8.64
C ASN A 258 0.37 -9.74 -7.63
N ALA A 259 0.08 -8.89 -6.64
CA ALA A 259 -0.89 -9.12 -5.58
C ALA A 259 -2.34 -8.77 -5.99
N PHE A 260 -2.50 -7.80 -6.89
CA PHE A 260 -3.80 -7.24 -7.27
C PHE A 260 -4.12 -7.45 -8.74
N ASP A 261 -5.40 -7.71 -9.04
CA ASP A 261 -5.94 -7.74 -10.40
C ASP A 261 -6.24 -6.31 -10.91
N MET A 262 -6.57 -5.40 -9.97
CA MET A 262 -6.86 -3.99 -10.28
C MET A 262 -6.22 -3.05 -9.25
N ALA A 263 -5.73 -1.90 -9.71
CA ALA A 263 -5.35 -0.77 -8.88
C ALA A 263 -6.14 0.46 -9.30
N HIS A 264 -6.70 1.17 -8.33
CA HIS A 264 -7.60 2.30 -8.56
C HIS A 264 -7.13 3.53 -7.79
N CYS A 265 -7.27 4.69 -8.40
CA CYS A 265 -7.18 5.99 -7.75
C CYS A 265 -8.27 6.92 -8.28
N SER A 266 -9.03 7.53 -7.37
CA SER A 266 -9.99 8.58 -7.71
C SER A 266 -9.63 9.85 -6.98
N ARG A 267 -9.09 10.84 -7.72
CA ARG A 267 -8.55 12.10 -7.18
C ARG A 267 -7.67 11.93 -5.93
N CYS A 268 -6.79 10.93 -5.95
CA CYS A 268 -5.95 10.57 -4.80
C CYS A 268 -4.81 11.57 -4.52
N LEU A 269 -4.63 12.61 -5.35
CA LEU A 269 -3.57 13.63 -5.24
C LEU A 269 -2.14 13.05 -5.23
N ILE A 270 -1.96 11.84 -5.77
CA ILE A 270 -0.64 11.24 -5.97
C ILE A 270 -0.08 11.81 -7.28
N PRO A 271 1.11 12.44 -7.27
CA PRO A 271 1.71 12.99 -8.47
C PRO A 271 2.37 11.87 -9.29
N TRP A 272 1.55 11.12 -10.03
CA TRP A 272 1.92 9.86 -10.68
C TRP A 272 3.13 9.93 -11.63
N THR A 273 3.36 11.09 -12.25
CA THR A 273 4.46 11.32 -13.21
C THR A 273 5.71 11.93 -12.55
N GLU A 274 5.63 12.42 -11.32
CA GLU A 274 6.78 13.00 -10.62
C GLU A 274 7.80 11.94 -10.18
N PHE A 275 9.01 12.41 -9.88
CA PHE A 275 10.14 11.56 -9.44
C PHE A 275 10.41 10.40 -10.41
N GLY A 276 10.20 10.64 -11.71
CA GLY A 276 10.39 9.63 -12.75
C GLY A 276 9.31 8.54 -12.78
N GLY A 277 8.11 8.81 -12.25
CA GLY A 277 7.03 7.84 -12.29
C GLY A 277 7.13 6.73 -11.25
N ILE A 278 7.98 6.90 -10.24
CA ILE A 278 8.27 5.88 -9.23
C ILE A 278 7.03 5.38 -8.46
N TYR A 279 5.98 6.20 -8.35
CA TYR A 279 4.72 5.77 -7.76
C TYR A 279 3.95 4.80 -8.68
N LEU A 280 3.95 5.06 -9.98
CA LEU A 280 3.42 4.11 -10.97
C LEU A 280 4.25 2.85 -11.02
N LEU A 281 5.57 2.93 -10.85
CA LEU A 281 6.45 1.74 -10.81
C LEU A 281 6.09 0.81 -9.64
N GLU A 282 5.66 1.37 -8.50
CA GLU A 282 5.13 0.57 -7.40
C GLU A 282 3.80 -0.08 -7.73
N VAL A 283 2.87 0.66 -8.35
CA VAL A 283 1.61 0.10 -8.86
C VAL A 283 1.89 -1.02 -9.86
N HIS A 284 2.82 -0.81 -10.78
CA HIS A 284 3.25 -1.82 -11.75
C HIS A 284 3.74 -3.08 -11.05
N ARG A 285 4.58 -2.95 -10.02
CA ARG A 285 5.10 -4.11 -9.27
C ARG A 285 3.98 -4.93 -8.65
N ILE A 286 3.01 -4.30 -7.98
CA ILE A 286 1.94 -5.01 -7.24
C ILE A 286 0.79 -5.49 -8.14
N LEU A 287 0.66 -4.94 -9.35
CA LEU A 287 -0.38 -5.32 -10.30
C LEU A 287 0.04 -6.56 -11.10
N ARG A 288 -0.85 -7.55 -11.23
CA ARG A 288 -0.61 -8.75 -12.04
C ARG A 288 -0.41 -8.41 -13.51
N PRO A 289 0.37 -9.20 -14.27
CA PRO A 289 0.36 -9.12 -15.73
C PRO A 289 -1.07 -9.31 -16.26
N GLY A 290 -1.51 -8.44 -17.17
CA GLY A 290 -2.90 -8.39 -17.65
C GLY A 290 -3.85 -7.55 -16.77
N GLY A 291 -3.42 -7.16 -15.57
CA GLY A 291 -4.23 -6.38 -14.63
C GLY A 291 -4.47 -4.93 -15.06
N PHE A 292 -5.41 -4.28 -14.38
CA PHE A 292 -5.90 -2.95 -14.74
C PHE A 292 -5.45 -1.87 -13.75
N TRP A 293 -4.99 -0.74 -14.28
CA TRP A 293 -4.84 0.50 -13.52
C TRP A 293 -5.90 1.50 -13.95
N VAL A 294 -6.65 2.03 -12.98
CA VAL A 294 -7.76 2.94 -13.21
C VAL A 294 -7.45 4.27 -12.54
N LEU A 295 -7.45 5.35 -13.32
CA LEU A 295 -7.36 6.71 -12.82
C LEU A 295 -8.67 7.45 -13.08
N SER A 296 -9.15 8.14 -12.06
CA SER A 296 -10.39 8.90 -12.12
C SER A 296 -10.20 10.34 -11.64
N GLY A 297 -10.59 11.31 -12.49
CA GLY A 297 -10.35 12.73 -12.28
C GLY A 297 -9.08 13.26 -12.98
N PRO A 298 -8.67 14.52 -12.72
CA PRO A 298 -7.58 15.15 -13.44
C PRO A 298 -6.28 14.32 -13.42
N PRO A 299 -5.54 14.25 -14.54
CA PRO A 299 -5.77 14.97 -15.79
C PRO A 299 -6.73 14.27 -16.78
N VAL A 300 -7.42 13.21 -16.35
CA VAL A 300 -8.45 12.57 -17.19
C VAL A 300 -9.60 13.54 -17.43
N ASN A 301 -10.12 13.57 -18.66
CA ASN A 301 -11.22 14.43 -19.10
C ASN A 301 -10.92 15.94 -18.99
N TYR A 302 -9.64 16.32 -19.15
CA TYR A 302 -9.22 17.72 -19.09
C TYR A 302 -9.98 18.61 -20.10
N GLU A 303 -10.43 18.05 -21.21
CA GLU A 303 -11.19 18.75 -22.25
C GLU A 303 -12.50 19.34 -21.70
N ASN A 304 -13.15 18.61 -20.78
CA ASN A 304 -14.44 18.99 -20.21
C ASN A 304 -14.34 19.43 -18.73
N ARG A 305 -13.29 19.03 -18.00
CA ARG A 305 -13.19 19.17 -16.53
C ARG A 305 -11.84 19.67 -16.01
N TRP A 306 -11.31 20.74 -16.59
CA TRP A 306 -10.09 21.42 -16.11
C TRP A 306 -10.34 22.47 -15.01
N ARG A 307 -11.54 23.06 -14.93
CA ARG A 307 -11.84 24.17 -14.00
C ARG A 307 -11.89 23.71 -12.54
N GLY A 308 -11.37 24.54 -11.63
CA GLY A 308 -11.43 24.31 -10.17
C GLY A 308 -10.13 23.78 -9.53
N TRP A 309 -9.07 23.61 -10.32
CA TRP A 309 -7.79 23.01 -9.87
C TRP A 309 -6.59 23.95 -9.90
N ASN A 310 -6.82 25.26 -10.04
CA ASN A 310 -5.77 26.26 -10.24
C ASN A 310 -4.77 25.85 -11.35
N THR A 311 -5.31 25.42 -12.49
CA THR A 311 -4.58 24.87 -13.64
C THR A 311 -5.19 25.34 -14.96
N THR A 312 -4.49 25.18 -16.07
CA THR A 312 -4.98 25.45 -17.43
C THR A 312 -5.28 24.17 -18.22
N VAL A 313 -5.97 24.30 -19.35
CA VAL A 313 -6.21 23.18 -20.28
C VAL A 313 -4.89 22.62 -20.79
N GLU A 314 -3.93 23.50 -21.09
CA GLU A 314 -2.61 23.16 -21.63
C GLU A 314 -1.77 22.39 -20.61
N GLU A 315 -1.80 22.82 -19.34
CA GLU A 315 -1.12 22.11 -18.24
C GLU A 315 -1.71 20.71 -18.05
N GLN A 316 -3.05 20.60 -17.97
CA GLN A 316 -3.71 19.31 -17.80
C GLN A 316 -3.48 18.38 -19.00
N LYS A 317 -3.46 18.92 -20.21
CA LYS A 317 -3.11 18.16 -21.41
C LYS A 317 -1.67 17.66 -21.33
N SER A 318 -0.71 18.53 -20.98
CA SER A 318 0.69 18.16 -20.80
C SER A 318 0.84 17.04 -19.76
N ASP A 319 0.11 17.12 -18.64
CA ASP A 319 0.18 16.11 -17.59
C ASP A 319 -0.45 14.79 -18.03
N TYR A 320 -1.53 14.83 -18.81
CA TYR A 320 -2.12 13.65 -19.43
C TYR A 320 -1.16 13.00 -20.44
N ASP A 321 -0.53 13.79 -21.30
CA ASP A 321 0.42 13.31 -22.32
C ASP A 321 1.65 12.64 -21.65
N LYS A 322 2.23 13.28 -20.62
CA LYS A 322 3.33 12.70 -19.81
C LYS A 322 2.91 11.40 -19.14
N LEU A 323 1.69 11.35 -18.61
CA LEU A 323 1.14 10.14 -18.00
C LEU A 323 1.03 9.01 -19.02
N GLN A 324 0.49 9.30 -20.21
CA GLN A 324 0.37 8.31 -21.29
C GLN A 324 1.73 7.81 -21.77
N GLU A 325 2.71 8.71 -21.93
CA GLU A 325 4.07 8.35 -22.34
C GLU A 325 4.73 7.40 -21.33
N LEU A 326 4.67 7.74 -20.04
CA LEU A 326 5.22 6.93 -18.96
C LEU A 326 4.52 5.57 -18.84
N LEU A 327 3.20 5.52 -18.93
CA LEU A 327 2.47 4.25 -18.92
C LEU A 327 2.86 3.38 -20.13
N THR A 328 2.98 3.98 -21.31
CA THR A 328 3.40 3.28 -22.53
C THR A 328 4.82 2.74 -22.40
N SER A 329 5.75 3.49 -21.80
CA SER A 329 7.12 3.01 -21.55
C SER A 329 7.18 1.88 -20.52
N MET A 330 6.20 1.83 -19.61
CA MET A 330 5.99 0.76 -18.64
C MET A 330 5.12 -0.41 -19.17
N CYS A 331 4.85 -0.44 -20.47
CA CYS A 331 4.05 -1.48 -21.13
C CYS A 331 2.60 -1.58 -20.65
N PHE A 332 2.00 -0.44 -20.29
CA PHE A 332 0.56 -0.29 -20.22
C PHE A 332 0.00 0.15 -21.56
N LYS A 333 -1.21 -0.31 -21.88
CA LYS A 333 -2.00 0.15 -23.02
C LYS A 333 -3.30 0.76 -22.50
N LEU A 334 -3.74 1.88 -23.08
CA LEU A 334 -5.09 2.40 -22.81
C LEU A 334 -6.11 1.34 -23.24
N TYR A 335 -6.90 0.87 -22.28
CA TYR A 335 -7.92 -0.15 -22.47
C TYR A 335 -9.25 0.49 -22.86
N ASP A 336 -9.73 1.43 -22.06
CA ASP A 336 -10.94 2.20 -22.33
C ASP A 336 -10.91 3.54 -21.56
N LYS A 337 -11.73 4.50 -21.98
CA LYS A 337 -11.88 5.81 -21.33
C LYS A 337 -13.30 6.33 -21.55
N LYS A 338 -13.97 6.74 -20.47
CA LYS A 338 -15.25 7.43 -20.54
C LYS A 338 -15.42 8.38 -19.37
N ASP A 339 -15.91 9.58 -19.69
CA ASP A 339 -16.03 10.69 -18.75
C ASP A 339 -14.71 10.87 -17.98
N ASP A 340 -14.77 10.91 -16.65
CA ASP A 340 -13.61 11.13 -15.78
C ASP A 340 -12.77 9.87 -15.55
N ILE A 341 -13.11 8.73 -16.14
CA ILE A 341 -12.44 7.43 -15.91
C ILE A 341 -11.59 7.06 -17.12
N ALA A 342 -10.32 6.75 -16.88
CA ALA A 342 -9.45 6.12 -17.85
C ALA A 342 -8.87 4.83 -17.27
N VAL A 343 -8.83 3.79 -18.10
CA VAL A 343 -8.41 2.45 -17.75
C VAL A 343 -7.21 2.08 -18.62
N TRP A 344 -6.13 1.65 -17.99
CA TRP A 344 -4.97 1.09 -18.67
C TRP A 344 -4.76 -0.36 -18.25
N GLN A 345 -4.41 -1.20 -19.20
CA GLN A 345 -4.10 -2.60 -18.96
C GLN A 345 -2.58 -2.83 -19.05
N LYS A 346 -2.02 -3.47 -18.02
CA LYS A 346 -0.62 -3.89 -18.00
C LYS A 346 -0.43 -5.06 -18.97
N ALA A 347 0.64 -5.06 -19.76
CA ALA A 347 0.97 -6.19 -20.63
C ALA A 347 0.98 -7.52 -19.85
N SER A 348 0.31 -8.53 -20.41
CA SER A 348 0.23 -9.89 -19.85
C SER A 348 1.49 -10.72 -20.12
N ASP A 349 2.31 -10.30 -21.08
CA ASP A 349 3.54 -10.99 -21.49
C ASP A 349 4.77 -10.07 -21.55
N ASN A 350 5.90 -10.69 -21.90
CA ASN A 350 7.19 -10.02 -21.96
C ASN A 350 7.49 -9.31 -23.29
N SER A 351 6.63 -9.44 -24.29
CA SER A 351 6.92 -9.00 -25.67
C SER A 351 7.15 -7.50 -25.77
N CYS A 352 6.40 -6.70 -25.00
CA CYS A 352 6.58 -5.26 -24.93
C CYS A 352 7.92 -4.91 -24.28
N TYR A 353 8.25 -5.52 -23.14
CA TYR A 353 9.48 -5.25 -22.41
C TYR A 353 10.72 -5.65 -23.23
N SER A 354 10.69 -6.79 -23.93
CA SER A 354 11.80 -7.22 -24.80
C SER A 354 12.13 -6.20 -25.90
N LYS A 355 11.13 -5.50 -26.44
CA LYS A 355 11.34 -4.45 -27.46
C LYS A 355 11.82 -3.14 -26.83
N LYS A 356 11.17 -2.72 -25.74
CA LYS A 356 11.44 -1.43 -25.09
C LYS A 356 12.79 -1.40 -24.36
N LEU A 357 13.17 -2.51 -23.75
CA LEU A 357 14.43 -2.65 -23.00
C LEU A 357 15.62 -3.10 -23.87
N ALA A 358 15.44 -3.18 -25.20
CA ALA A 358 16.53 -3.48 -26.11
C ALA A 358 17.51 -2.31 -26.26
N SER A 359 17.08 -1.08 -25.96
CA SER A 359 17.92 0.11 -25.93
C SER A 359 18.55 0.32 -24.55
N THR A 360 19.81 0.70 -24.53
CA THR A 360 20.54 1.08 -23.31
C THR A 360 19.96 2.34 -22.64
N ASP A 361 19.29 3.20 -23.40
CA ASP A 361 18.69 4.46 -22.92
C ASP A 361 17.20 4.30 -22.55
N ALA A 362 16.70 3.07 -22.43
CA ALA A 362 15.31 2.81 -22.12
C ALA A 362 14.95 3.28 -20.70
N TYR A 363 13.91 4.10 -20.60
CA TYR A 363 13.35 4.55 -19.33
C TYR A 363 11.88 4.12 -19.19
N PRO A 364 11.46 3.52 -18.05
CA PRO A 364 12.31 3.13 -16.92
C PRO A 364 13.13 1.87 -17.23
N PRO A 365 14.33 1.72 -16.64
CA PRO A 365 15.16 0.53 -16.84
C PRO A 365 14.52 -0.71 -16.22
N LYS A 366 14.98 -1.90 -16.62
CA LYS A 366 14.66 -3.15 -15.93
C LYS A 366 15.30 -3.16 -14.54
N CYS A 367 14.57 -3.64 -13.54
CA CYS A 367 15.18 -3.90 -12.25
C CYS A 367 16.22 -5.02 -12.34
N ASP A 368 17.36 -4.83 -11.68
CA ASP A 368 18.29 -5.91 -11.40
C ASP A 368 17.73 -6.87 -10.33
N ASP A 369 18.43 -7.98 -10.12
CA ASP A 369 18.05 -9.04 -9.19
C ASP A 369 18.55 -8.77 -7.74
N SER A 370 18.99 -7.55 -7.41
CA SER A 370 19.52 -7.22 -6.07
C SER A 370 18.45 -7.18 -4.97
N LEU A 371 17.18 -7.01 -5.35
CA LEU A 371 16.05 -6.92 -4.43
C LEU A 371 14.90 -7.77 -4.94
N GLU A 372 14.53 -8.77 -4.14
CA GLU A 372 13.41 -9.66 -4.41
C GLU A 372 12.12 -8.86 -4.71
N PRO A 373 11.39 -9.15 -5.80
CA PRO A 373 10.17 -8.43 -6.16
C PRO A 373 9.07 -8.47 -5.09
N ASP A 374 9.04 -9.53 -4.28
CA ASP A 374 8.06 -9.73 -3.23
C ASP A 374 8.43 -9.10 -1.88
N SER A 375 9.68 -8.66 -1.72
CA SER A 375 10.11 -7.88 -0.55
C SER A 375 9.35 -6.55 -0.53
N ALA A 376 8.59 -6.34 0.54
CA ALA A 376 7.64 -5.24 0.64
C ALA A 376 7.93 -4.37 1.86
N TRP A 377 8.12 -4.98 3.03
CA TRP A 377 8.34 -4.27 4.28
C TRP A 377 9.73 -3.64 4.32
N TYR A 378 9.80 -2.37 4.71
CA TYR A 378 11.04 -1.61 4.87
C TYR A 378 11.96 -1.62 3.64
N THR A 379 11.37 -1.87 2.47
CA THR A 379 12.09 -1.95 1.20
C THR A 379 11.90 -0.65 0.43
N PRO A 380 12.97 0.05 0.02
CA PRO A 380 12.85 1.28 -0.77
C PRO A 380 12.19 1.04 -2.12
N LEU A 381 11.45 2.04 -2.60
CA LEU A 381 10.98 2.10 -3.98
C LEU A 381 12.16 2.18 -4.94
N ARG A 382 12.02 1.56 -6.10
CA ARG A 382 13.05 1.56 -7.14
C ARG A 382 12.54 2.23 -8.41
N PRO A 383 13.35 3.06 -9.07
CA PRO A 383 13.02 3.67 -10.35
C PRO A 383 13.27 2.68 -11.51
N CYS A 384 12.70 1.48 -11.43
CA CYS A 384 12.83 0.44 -12.45
C CYS A 384 11.56 -0.40 -12.58
N VAL A 385 11.38 -1.06 -13.72
CA VAL A 385 10.26 -1.95 -14.00
C VAL A 385 10.60 -3.38 -13.61
N VAL A 386 9.70 -4.02 -12.85
CA VAL A 386 9.77 -5.46 -12.58
C VAL A 386 9.12 -6.21 -13.73
N VAL A 387 9.93 -6.84 -14.58
CA VAL A 387 9.45 -7.60 -15.74
C VAL A 387 8.87 -8.95 -15.28
N PRO A 388 7.69 -9.36 -15.76
CA PRO A 388 7.13 -10.67 -15.44
C PRO A 388 8.12 -11.82 -15.75
N SER A 389 8.26 -12.77 -14.82
CA SER A 389 9.14 -13.91 -15.06
C SER A 389 8.50 -14.87 -16.07
N PRO A 390 9.19 -15.28 -17.16
CA PRO A 390 8.67 -16.26 -18.10
C PRO A 390 8.33 -17.62 -17.46
N LYS A 391 8.91 -17.89 -16.28
CA LYS A 391 8.73 -19.13 -15.52
C LYS A 391 7.39 -19.18 -14.75
N ILE A 392 6.74 -18.04 -14.52
CA ILE A 392 5.54 -17.93 -13.67
C ILE A 392 4.30 -17.66 -14.54
N LYS A 393 3.95 -18.63 -15.38
CA LYS A 393 2.86 -18.48 -16.37
C LYS A 393 1.47 -18.41 -15.72
N LYS A 394 1.27 -18.95 -14.51
CA LYS A 394 -0.04 -18.90 -13.81
C LYS A 394 -0.22 -17.65 -12.94
N SER A 395 0.67 -16.65 -13.03
CA SER A 395 0.47 -15.33 -12.41
C SER A 395 -0.20 -14.31 -13.32
N VAL A 396 -0.29 -14.63 -14.62
CA VAL A 396 -0.94 -13.84 -15.66
C VAL A 396 -2.45 -13.93 -15.45
N MET A 397 -3.14 -12.80 -15.49
CA MET A 397 -4.56 -12.73 -15.12
C MET A 397 -5.44 -13.69 -15.95
N GLU A 398 -5.18 -13.83 -17.25
CA GLU A 398 -5.94 -14.70 -18.17
C GLU A 398 -5.73 -16.21 -17.90
N SER A 399 -4.65 -16.60 -17.22
CA SER A 399 -4.35 -18.00 -16.90
C SER A 399 -4.80 -18.41 -15.50
N ILE A 400 -5.19 -17.45 -14.66
CA ILE A 400 -5.73 -17.69 -13.33
C ILE A 400 -7.22 -18.06 -13.47
N PRO A 401 -7.71 -19.12 -12.79
CA PRO A 401 -9.14 -19.41 -12.75
C PRO A 401 -9.94 -18.21 -12.24
N LYS A 402 -11.13 -18.03 -12.82
CA LYS A 402 -12.07 -16.99 -12.36
C LYS A 402 -12.60 -17.32 -10.97
N TRP A 403 -13.09 -16.30 -10.28
CA TRP A 403 -13.79 -16.48 -9.01
C TRP A 403 -15.20 -17.04 -9.27
N PRO A 404 -15.68 -18.05 -8.50
CA PRO A 404 -15.09 -18.60 -7.27
C PRO A 404 -14.14 -19.79 -7.45
N GLU A 405 -13.96 -20.34 -8.66
CA GLU A 405 -13.14 -21.52 -8.92
C GLU A 405 -11.69 -21.35 -8.44
N ARG A 406 -11.17 -20.12 -8.50
CA ARG A 406 -9.85 -19.71 -7.98
C ARG A 406 -9.59 -20.16 -6.55
N LEU A 407 -10.63 -20.25 -5.71
CA LEU A 407 -10.51 -20.66 -4.31
C LEU A 407 -9.98 -22.10 -4.16
N HIS A 408 -10.24 -22.96 -5.14
CA HIS A 408 -9.94 -24.40 -5.07
C HIS A 408 -8.72 -24.79 -5.90
N VAL A 409 -8.05 -23.82 -6.52
CA VAL A 409 -6.88 -24.07 -7.37
C VAL A 409 -5.61 -23.64 -6.66
N THR A 410 -4.64 -24.56 -6.58
CA THR A 410 -3.36 -24.29 -5.96
C THR A 410 -2.61 -23.18 -6.71
N PRO A 411 -2.23 -22.07 -6.05
CA PRO A 411 -1.45 -21.00 -6.66
C PRO A 411 0.01 -21.44 -6.88
N GLU A 412 0.71 -20.88 -7.87
CA GLU A 412 2.15 -21.15 -8.08
C GLU A 412 2.99 -20.76 -6.88
N ARG A 413 2.64 -19.66 -6.22
CA ARG A 413 3.29 -19.14 -5.00
C ARG A 413 3.23 -20.09 -3.80
N ILE A 414 2.52 -21.22 -3.89
CA ILE A 414 2.52 -22.23 -2.82
C ILE A 414 3.94 -22.77 -2.56
N SER A 415 4.83 -22.75 -3.56
CA SER A 415 6.23 -23.17 -3.43
C SER A 415 7.06 -22.26 -2.55
N ASP A 416 6.65 -21.01 -2.39
CA ASP A 416 7.38 -19.99 -1.63
C ASP A 416 7.11 -20.11 -0.13
N ILE A 417 6.07 -20.86 0.24
CA ILE A 417 5.70 -21.14 1.62
C ILE A 417 6.47 -22.37 2.09
N PRO A 418 7.23 -22.30 3.20
CA PRO A 418 7.89 -23.48 3.77
C PRO A 418 6.92 -24.62 4.03
N GLY A 419 7.14 -25.78 3.41
CA GLY A 419 6.25 -26.94 3.48
C GLY A 419 5.00 -26.87 2.60
N GLY A 420 4.84 -25.80 1.81
CA GLY A 420 3.75 -25.62 0.87
C GLY A 420 3.86 -26.56 -0.33
N SER A 421 2.76 -27.22 -0.66
CA SER A 421 2.65 -28.06 -1.86
C SER A 421 1.20 -28.17 -2.32
N ALA A 422 0.98 -28.61 -3.56
CA ALA A 422 -0.35 -28.82 -4.09
C ALA A 422 -1.15 -29.88 -3.31
N SER A 423 -0.50 -30.91 -2.77
CA SER A 423 -1.16 -31.92 -1.95
C SER A 423 -1.61 -31.35 -0.60
N VAL A 424 -0.74 -30.57 0.07
CA VAL A 424 -1.07 -29.88 1.32
C VAL A 424 -2.24 -28.92 1.13
N PHE A 425 -2.22 -28.13 0.04
CA PHE A 425 -3.32 -27.22 -0.29
C PHE A 425 -4.65 -27.98 -0.51
N LYS A 426 -4.66 -29.06 -1.30
CA LYS A 426 -5.87 -29.86 -1.54
C LYS A 426 -6.44 -30.48 -0.26
N HIS A 427 -5.58 -30.92 0.65
CA HIS A 427 -5.99 -31.43 1.95
C HIS A 427 -6.64 -30.33 2.80
N ASP A 428 -6.04 -29.14 2.83
CA ASP A 428 -6.59 -28.00 3.58
C ASP A 428 -7.93 -27.52 2.98
N ASP A 429 -8.03 -27.41 1.65
CA ASP A 429 -9.27 -27.08 0.94
C ASP A 429 -10.42 -28.07 1.29
N SER A 430 -10.11 -29.37 1.33
CA SER A 430 -11.08 -30.41 1.71
C SER A 430 -11.57 -30.24 3.16
N LYS A 431 -10.67 -29.89 4.09
CA LYS A 431 -11.05 -29.59 5.48
C LYS A 431 -11.91 -28.33 5.59
N TRP A 432 -11.57 -27.28 4.85
CA TRP A 432 -12.32 -26.02 4.85
C TRP A 432 -13.72 -26.20 4.27
N LYS A 433 -13.90 -27.01 3.23
CA LYS A 433 -15.23 -27.35 2.69
C LYS A 433 -16.14 -27.97 3.76
N ILE A 434 -15.61 -28.92 4.54
CA ILE A 434 -16.37 -29.55 5.63
C ILE A 434 -16.72 -28.52 6.72
N ARG A 435 -15.74 -27.70 7.14
CA ARG A 435 -15.94 -26.68 8.19
C ARG A 435 -16.92 -25.60 7.77
N ALA A 436 -16.81 -25.09 6.55
CA ALA A 436 -17.72 -24.08 6.02
C ALA A 436 -19.16 -24.59 5.97
N LYS A 437 -19.35 -25.84 5.55
CA LYS A 437 -20.66 -26.51 5.57
C LYS A 437 -21.24 -26.58 7.00
N ALA A 438 -20.45 -27.05 7.97
CA ALA A 438 -20.87 -27.12 9.36
C ALA A 438 -21.22 -25.75 9.96
N LEU A 439 -20.44 -24.70 9.64
CA LEU A 439 -20.73 -23.33 10.07
C LEU A 439 -22.02 -22.79 9.43
N GLN A 440 -22.27 -23.11 8.17
CA GLN A 440 -23.48 -22.71 7.47
C GLN A 440 -24.72 -23.40 8.08
N GLU A 441 -24.63 -24.71 8.35
CA GLU A 441 -25.67 -25.49 9.03
C GLU A 441 -25.96 -24.95 10.44
N ALA A 442 -24.91 -24.66 11.22
CA ALA A 442 -25.05 -24.06 12.55
C ALA A 442 -25.74 -22.69 12.48
N ALA A 443 -25.33 -21.82 11.54
CA ALA A 443 -25.94 -20.50 11.36
C ALA A 443 -27.42 -20.56 10.94
N THR A 444 -27.83 -21.59 10.21
CA THR A 444 -29.24 -21.84 9.89
C THR A 444 -30.01 -22.43 11.06
N SER A 445 -29.38 -23.27 11.90
CA SER A 445 -30.02 -23.88 13.06
C SER A 445 -30.25 -22.91 14.21
N THR A 446 -29.45 -21.84 14.35
CA THR A 446 -29.66 -20.79 15.36
C THR A 446 -30.74 -19.76 14.96
N ARG A 447 -31.38 -19.93 13.78
CA ARG A 447 -32.44 -19.05 13.29
C ARG A 447 -33.86 -19.63 13.45
N VAL A 448 -34.01 -20.78 14.12
CA VAL A 448 -35.31 -21.39 14.47
C VAL A 448 -35.71 -21.01 15.89
#